data_AF-A0A2A2Y8X8-F1
#
_entry.id   AF-A0A2A2Y8X8-F1
#
_cell.length_a   1.000
_cell.length_b   1.000
_cell.length_c   1.000
_cell.angle_alpha   90.00
_cell.angle_beta   90.00
_cell.angle_gamma   90.00
#
_symmetry.space_group_name_H-M   'P 1'
#
loop_
_entity.id
_entity.type
_entity.pdbx_description
1 polymer ?
#
loop_
_entity_poly.entity_id
_entity_poly.type
_entity_poly.pdbx_seq_one_letter_code
_entity_poly.pdbx_strand_id
1 'polypeptide(L)'
;MNPDKQSLLLWLEDELDSAEQVSVDAWASGQSNWLAKRESARAWKQALRDVVPASIEPPYPEFFQAKLERALRVQSSVPRPVAESQRSAVWWTKAWMPASVAAALVAGFFASEMRQETKPVQSLVIYTPEEGVKAEFFETSPAEGTVIVLNGVAAIPDDFEVPDTASLDPAGAQGVPGDGSAAPTASVLTP
;
A
#
# COMPACT_ATOMS: atom_id res chain seq x y z
N MET A 1 -29.55 30.24 0.20
CA MET A 1 -30.15 29.00 -0.32
C MET A 1 -29.25 27.83 0.09
N ASN A 2 -29.78 26.63 0.37
CA ASN A 2 -28.92 25.47 0.63
C ASN A 2 -28.53 24.85 -0.72
N PRO A 3 -27.23 24.69 -1.05
CA PRO A 3 -26.81 24.05 -2.29
C PRO A 3 -27.25 22.59 -2.33
N ASP A 4 -27.49 22.07 -3.53
CA ASP A 4 -27.69 20.65 -3.73
C ASP A 4 -26.38 19.88 -3.47
N LYS A 5 -26.50 18.55 -3.31
CA LYS A 5 -25.36 17.70 -2.96
C LYS A 5 -24.31 17.63 -4.08
N GLN A 6 -24.69 17.73 -5.35
CA GLN A 6 -23.75 17.65 -6.45
C GLN A 6 -22.94 18.94 -6.55
N SER A 7 -23.60 20.10 -6.50
CA SER A 7 -22.93 21.40 -6.46
C SER A 7 -22.00 21.52 -5.26
N LEU A 8 -22.38 20.97 -4.10
CA LEU A 8 -21.52 20.96 -2.92
C LEU A 8 -20.26 20.10 -3.10
N LEU A 9 -20.36 18.96 -3.80
CA LEU A 9 -19.22 18.10 -4.11
C LEU A 9 -18.29 18.79 -5.12
N LEU A 10 -18.83 19.33 -6.20
CA LEU A 10 -18.06 20.06 -7.21
C LEU A 10 -17.38 21.30 -6.62
N TRP A 11 -18.05 21.98 -5.70
CA TRP A 11 -17.49 23.11 -4.96
C TRP A 11 -16.31 22.70 -4.06
N LEU A 12 -16.38 21.54 -3.42
CA LEU A 12 -15.28 21.00 -2.61
C LEU A 12 -14.06 20.68 -3.47
N GLU A 13 -14.30 20.22 -4.71
CA GLU A 13 -13.27 19.84 -5.66
C GLU A 13 -12.71 21.01 -6.49
N ASP A 14 -13.27 22.22 -6.35
CA ASP A 14 -12.99 23.41 -7.18
C ASP A 14 -13.34 23.24 -8.67
N GLU A 15 -14.36 22.42 -8.95
CA GLU A 15 -14.85 22.11 -10.31
C GLU A 15 -16.18 22.79 -10.65
N LEU A 16 -16.67 23.67 -9.76
CA LEU A 16 -17.92 24.39 -9.97
C LEU A 16 -17.71 25.59 -10.91
N ASP A 17 -18.70 25.88 -11.75
CA ASP A 17 -18.67 27.06 -12.62
C ASP A 17 -18.63 28.36 -11.80
N SER A 18 -17.95 29.37 -12.35
CA SER A 18 -17.71 30.65 -11.66
C SER A 18 -18.98 31.34 -11.14
N ALA A 19 -20.11 31.24 -11.84
CA ALA A 19 -21.38 31.83 -11.42
C ALA A 19 -22.00 31.11 -10.22
N GLU A 20 -21.96 29.77 -10.23
CA GLU A 20 -22.48 28.94 -9.14
C GLU A 20 -21.55 28.98 -7.92
N GLN A 21 -20.25 29.10 -8.15
CA GLN A 21 -19.24 29.20 -7.11
C GLN A 21 -19.48 30.38 -6.18
N VAL A 22 -19.83 31.55 -6.71
CA VAL A 22 -20.16 32.73 -5.89
C VAL A 22 -21.38 32.47 -4.99
N SER A 23 -22.39 31.77 -5.50
CA SER A 23 -23.59 31.42 -4.75
C SER A 23 -23.28 30.44 -3.59
N VAL A 24 -22.50 29.40 -3.88
CA VAL A 24 -22.10 28.40 -2.86
C VAL A 24 -21.12 29.00 -1.86
N ASP A 25 -20.17 29.85 -2.29
CA ASP A 25 -19.25 30.57 -1.41
C ASP A 25 -19.99 31.51 -0.44
N ALA A 26 -21.01 32.22 -0.93
CA ALA A 26 -21.84 33.08 -0.08
C ALA A 26 -22.56 32.26 1.00
N TRP A 27 -23.07 31.06 0.68
CA TRP A 27 -23.65 30.16 1.67
C TRP A 27 -22.61 29.56 2.63
N ALA A 28 -21.45 29.16 2.11
CA ALA A 28 -20.38 28.52 2.87
C ALA A 28 -19.69 29.48 3.85
N SER A 29 -19.76 30.80 3.62
CA SER A 29 -19.24 31.82 4.53
C SER A 29 -19.83 31.72 5.95
N GLY A 30 -21.07 31.23 6.07
CA GLY A 30 -21.72 30.97 7.35
C GLY A 30 -21.40 29.60 7.97
N GLN A 31 -20.58 28.77 7.33
CA GLN A 31 -20.35 27.37 7.70
C GLN A 31 -18.86 27.00 7.75
N SER A 32 -18.22 27.31 8.88
CA SER A 32 -16.77 27.09 9.10
C SER A 32 -16.30 25.64 8.87
N ASN A 33 -17.14 24.64 9.17
CA ASN A 33 -16.82 23.22 8.94
C ASN A 33 -16.58 22.93 7.45
N TRP A 34 -17.41 23.49 6.55
CA TRP A 34 -17.28 23.26 5.11
C TRP A 34 -16.06 23.97 4.53
N LEU A 35 -15.76 25.17 5.01
CA LEU A 35 -14.53 25.88 4.64
C LEU A 35 -13.28 25.08 5.06
N ALA A 36 -13.27 24.54 6.28
CA ALA A 36 -12.17 23.69 6.75
C ALA A 36 -12.01 22.42 5.91
N LYS A 37 -13.12 21.76 5.54
CA LYS A 37 -13.09 20.59 4.64
C LYS A 37 -12.51 20.95 3.28
N ARG A 38 -12.94 22.06 2.68
CA ARG A 38 -12.44 22.51 1.38
C ARG A 38 -10.94 22.80 1.42
N GLU A 39 -10.48 23.49 2.46
CA GLU A 39 -9.06 23.77 2.63
C GLU A 39 -8.25 22.48 2.82
N SER A 40 -8.75 21.52 3.59
CA SER A 40 -8.09 20.22 3.75
C SER A 40 -7.99 19.44 2.43
N ALA A 41 -9.04 19.49 1.58
CA ALA A 41 -9.04 18.85 0.28
C ALA A 41 -8.00 19.49 -0.65
N ARG A 42 -7.90 20.82 -0.67
CA ARG A 42 -6.90 21.56 -1.43
C ARG A 42 -5.48 21.27 -0.97
N ALA A 43 -5.25 21.31 0.34
CA ALA A 43 -3.95 20.99 0.92
C ALA A 43 -3.51 19.57 0.56
N TRP A 44 -4.42 18.59 0.62
CA TRP A 44 -4.12 17.23 0.22
C TRP A 44 -3.84 17.09 -1.27
N LYS A 45 -4.64 17.72 -2.14
CA LYS A 45 -4.39 17.74 -3.59
C LYS A 45 -3.05 18.39 -3.93
N GLN A 46 -2.68 19.44 -3.21
CA GLN A 46 -1.39 20.12 -3.40
C GLN A 46 -0.25 19.20 -2.97
N ALA A 47 -0.32 18.61 -1.77
CA ALA A 47 0.68 17.66 -1.28
C ALA A 47 0.86 16.47 -2.23
N LEU A 48 -0.24 15.96 -2.81
CA LEU A 48 -0.17 14.90 -3.82
C LEU A 48 0.55 15.37 -5.09
N ARG A 49 0.24 16.56 -5.60
CA ARG A 49 0.90 17.15 -6.77
C ARG A 49 2.38 17.44 -6.54
N ASP A 50 2.77 17.77 -5.30
CA ASP A 50 4.16 18.03 -4.95
C ASP A 50 5.00 16.74 -4.88
N VAL A 51 4.38 15.61 -4.51
CA VAL A 51 5.06 14.31 -4.36
C VAL A 51 5.00 13.47 -5.63
N VAL A 52 3.94 13.59 -6.43
CA VAL A 52 3.76 12.80 -7.65
C VAL A 52 4.48 13.49 -8.82
N PRO A 53 5.50 12.85 -9.43
CA PRO A 53 6.19 13.40 -10.59
C PRO A 53 5.21 13.65 -11.75
N ALA A 54 5.32 14.81 -12.39
CA ALA A 54 4.39 15.26 -13.44
C ALA A 54 4.28 14.29 -14.64
N SER A 55 5.32 13.50 -14.91
CA SER A 55 5.24 12.31 -15.75
C SER A 55 6.49 11.46 -15.58
N ILE A 56 6.35 10.29 -14.97
CA ILE A 56 7.21 9.15 -15.25
C ILE A 56 6.26 8.11 -15.81
N GLU A 57 6.42 7.77 -17.09
CA GLU A 57 5.71 6.64 -17.65
C GLU A 57 6.10 5.42 -16.82
N PRO A 58 5.13 4.70 -16.21
CA PRO A 58 5.47 3.53 -15.43
C PRO A 58 6.29 2.60 -16.33
N PRO A 59 7.39 2.01 -15.83
CA PRO A 59 8.33 1.25 -16.67
C PRO A 59 7.68 0.10 -17.45
N TYR A 60 6.46 -0.28 -17.09
CA TYR A 60 5.61 -1.17 -17.89
C TYR A 60 4.12 -0.74 -17.86
N PRO A 61 3.66 0.10 -18.80
CA PRO A 61 2.28 0.58 -18.83
C PRO A 61 1.27 -0.55 -19.11
N GLU A 62 1.63 -1.50 -19.97
CA GLU A 62 0.80 -2.65 -20.34
C GLU A 62 0.45 -3.55 -19.14
N PHE A 63 1.40 -3.78 -18.22
CA PHE A 63 1.15 -4.55 -17.00
C PHE A 63 0.27 -3.78 -16.00
N PHE A 64 0.33 -2.45 -16.00
CA PHE A 64 -0.54 -1.62 -15.18
C PHE A 64 -1.99 -1.74 -15.68
N GLN A 65 -2.19 -1.66 -16.99
CA GLN A 65 -3.49 -1.85 -17.62
C GLN A 65 -4.04 -3.25 -17.36
N ALA A 66 -3.24 -4.31 -17.56
CA ALA A 66 -3.67 -5.68 -17.28
C ALA A 66 -4.07 -5.89 -15.80
N LYS A 67 -3.34 -5.25 -14.86
CA LYS A 67 -3.70 -5.27 -13.43
C LYS A 67 -5.01 -4.54 -13.15
N LEU A 68 -5.23 -3.37 -13.76
CA LEU A 68 -6.48 -2.61 -13.61
C LEU A 68 -7.68 -3.38 -14.18
N GLU A 69 -7.55 -3.93 -15.37
CA GLU A 69 -8.59 -4.74 -16.01
C GLU A 69 -8.95 -5.97 -15.18
N ARG A 70 -7.94 -6.64 -14.60
CA ARG A 70 -8.15 -7.75 -13.68
C ARG A 70 -8.85 -7.30 -12.39
N ALA A 71 -8.42 -6.21 -11.78
CA ALA A 71 -9.03 -5.67 -10.56
C ALA A 71 -10.50 -5.29 -10.79
N LEU A 72 -10.82 -4.66 -11.93
CA LEU A 72 -12.18 -4.31 -12.29
C LEU A 72 -13.05 -5.56 -12.51
N ARG A 73 -12.52 -6.60 -13.15
CA ARG A 73 -13.23 -7.88 -13.33
C ARG A 73 -13.55 -8.54 -11.99
N VAL A 74 -12.60 -8.56 -11.06
CA VAL A 74 -12.81 -9.10 -9.70
C VAL A 74 -13.85 -8.26 -8.94
N GLN A 75 -13.73 -6.93 -8.95
CA GLN A 75 -14.65 -6.05 -8.24
C GLN A 75 -16.08 -6.11 -8.80
N SER A 76 -16.23 -6.24 -10.12
CA SER A 76 -17.53 -6.41 -10.80
C SER A 76 -18.16 -7.77 -10.55
N SER A 77 -17.34 -8.77 -10.18
CA SER A 77 -17.81 -10.13 -9.86
C SER A 77 -18.23 -10.31 -8.40
N VAL A 78 -17.90 -9.37 -7.51
CA VAL A 78 -18.40 -9.36 -6.13
C VAL A 78 -19.82 -8.82 -6.16
N PRO A 79 -20.86 -9.62 -5.84
CA PRO A 79 -22.20 -9.10 -5.69
C PRO A 79 -22.18 -8.05 -4.59
N ARG A 80 -22.51 -6.80 -4.94
CA ARG A 80 -22.70 -5.74 -3.96
C ARG A 80 -23.80 -6.23 -3.00
N PRO A 81 -23.53 -6.43 -1.70
CA PRO A 81 -24.59 -6.84 -0.79
C PRO A 81 -25.65 -5.74 -0.84
N VAL A 82 -26.84 -6.10 -1.33
CA VAL A 82 -28.02 -5.26 -1.19
C VAL A 82 -28.22 -5.18 0.32
N ALA A 83 -27.88 -4.02 0.89
CA ALA A 83 -28.12 -3.76 2.30
C ALA A 83 -29.63 -3.76 2.49
N GLU A 84 -30.19 -4.91 2.86
CA GLU A 84 -31.51 -5.00 3.42
C GLU A 84 -31.52 -4.13 4.68
N SER A 85 -32.19 -2.99 4.59
CA SER A 85 -32.45 -2.10 5.69
C SER A 85 -33.26 -2.86 6.75
N GLN A 86 -32.57 -3.50 7.70
CA GLN A 86 -33.17 -3.99 8.93
C GLN A 86 -33.68 -2.79 9.73
N ARG A 87 -34.92 -2.40 9.45
CA ARG A 87 -35.72 -1.53 10.32
C ARG A 87 -36.15 -2.36 11.52
N SER A 88 -35.24 -2.66 12.44
CA SER A 88 -35.56 -3.33 13.69
C SER A 88 -35.62 -2.34 14.85
N ALA A 89 -36.84 -1.92 15.16
CA ALA A 89 -37.37 -1.74 16.52
C ALA A 89 -36.55 -0.92 17.55
N VAL A 90 -36.10 0.28 17.22
CA VAL A 90 -35.46 1.23 18.17
C VAL A 90 -36.48 2.11 18.93
N TRP A 91 -37.76 1.72 18.96
CA TRP A 91 -38.83 2.54 19.57
C TRP A 91 -39.16 2.16 21.03
N TRP A 92 -38.81 0.95 21.49
CA TRP A 92 -39.18 0.45 22.83
C TRP A 92 -38.06 0.44 23.87
N THR A 93 -36.81 0.67 23.48
CA THR A 93 -35.67 0.63 24.42
C THR A 93 -35.37 1.98 25.10
N LYS A 94 -36.18 3.02 24.86
CA LYS A 94 -35.95 4.37 25.40
C LYS A 94 -36.32 4.56 26.88
N ALA A 95 -36.86 3.54 27.55
CA ALA A 95 -37.29 3.67 28.94
C ALA A 95 -36.22 3.24 29.97
N TRP A 96 -35.33 2.29 29.66
CA TRP A 96 -34.34 1.77 30.64
C TRP A 96 -32.96 1.54 30.01
N MET A 97 -32.21 2.59 29.65
CA MET A 97 -30.78 2.42 29.31
C MET A 97 -29.97 3.67 29.65
N PRO A 98 -29.40 3.71 30.86
CA PRO A 98 -27.96 4.01 30.91
C PRO A 98 -27.12 2.87 31.51
N ALA A 99 -27.72 1.88 32.19
CA ALA A 99 -26.97 0.82 32.87
C ALA A 99 -26.44 -0.30 31.94
N SER A 100 -27.17 -0.64 30.87
CA SER A 100 -26.79 -1.75 29.96
C SER A 100 -25.58 -1.42 29.07
N VAL A 101 -25.40 -0.16 28.69
CA VAL A 101 -24.28 0.28 27.83
C VAL A 101 -22.96 0.14 28.58
N ALA A 102 -22.91 0.51 29.85
CA ALA A 102 -21.70 0.37 30.67
C ALA A 102 -21.31 -1.11 30.87
N ALA A 103 -22.28 -1.99 31.12
CA ALA A 103 -22.03 -3.43 31.26
C ALA A 103 -21.53 -4.06 29.94
N ALA A 104 -22.08 -3.64 28.79
CA ALA A 104 -21.64 -4.13 27.48
C ALA A 104 -20.20 -3.68 27.14
N LEU A 105 -19.81 -2.46 27.53
CA LEU A 105 -18.44 -1.97 27.33
C LEU A 105 -17.42 -2.73 28.20
N VAL A 106 -17.75 -3.01 29.47
CA VAL A 106 -16.87 -3.79 30.37
C VAL A 106 -16.76 -5.24 29.89
N ALA A 107 -17.87 -5.86 29.49
CA ALA A 107 -17.85 -7.21 28.93
C ALA A 107 -17.08 -7.28 27.59
N GLY A 108 -17.22 -6.26 26.74
CA GLY A 108 -16.46 -6.15 25.49
C GLY A 108 -14.96 -5.97 25.73
N PHE A 109 -14.57 -5.20 26.75
CA PHE A 109 -13.17 -5.01 27.13
C PHE A 109 -12.54 -6.32 27.64
N PHE A 110 -13.19 -7.03 28.56
CA PHE A 110 -12.71 -8.33 29.07
C PHE A 110 -12.71 -9.43 27.99
N ALA A 111 -13.69 -9.43 27.08
CA ALA A 111 -13.70 -10.35 25.95
C ALA A 111 -12.60 -10.03 24.92
N SER A 112 -12.17 -8.77 24.83
CA SER A 112 -11.07 -8.34 23.97
C SER A 112 -9.71 -8.77 24.52
N GLU A 113 -9.51 -8.74 25.84
CA GLU A 113 -8.27 -9.22 26.48
C GLU A 113 -8.07 -10.72 26.31
N MET A 114 -9.14 -11.51 26.30
CA MET A 114 -9.06 -12.96 26.05
C MET A 114 -8.92 -13.35 24.57
N ARG A 115 -8.94 -12.38 23.66
CA ARG A 115 -8.88 -12.60 22.20
C ARG A 115 -7.61 -12.02 21.57
N GLN A 116 -6.50 -12.05 22.29
CA GLN A 116 -5.18 -12.09 21.65
C GLN A 116 -5.01 -13.44 20.96
N GLU A 117 -5.73 -13.62 19.85
CA GLU A 117 -5.32 -14.57 18.85
C GLU A 117 -4.00 -14.06 18.26
N THR A 118 -2.95 -14.83 18.49
CA THR A 118 -1.73 -14.81 17.71
C THR A 118 -2.13 -14.89 16.24
N LYS A 119 -2.14 -13.73 15.56
CA LYS A 119 -2.26 -13.69 14.10
C LYS A 119 -1.21 -14.66 13.56
N PRO A 120 -1.58 -15.75 12.86
CA PRO A 120 -0.58 -16.53 12.17
C PRO A 120 0.11 -15.58 11.21
N VAL A 121 1.44 -15.54 11.32
CA VAL A 121 2.33 -14.80 10.44
C VAL A 121 1.87 -15.05 9.01
N GLN A 122 1.73 -13.96 8.26
CA GLN A 122 1.33 -13.96 6.85
C GLN A 122 2.07 -15.09 6.13
N SER A 123 1.33 -16.01 5.50
CA SER A 123 1.93 -17.07 4.70
C SER A 123 2.83 -16.44 3.64
N LEU A 124 4.15 -16.62 3.77
CA LEU A 124 5.13 -16.15 2.79
C LEU A 124 4.87 -16.87 1.47
N VAL A 125 4.34 -16.13 0.49
CA VAL A 125 4.08 -16.67 -0.86
C VAL A 125 5.33 -16.47 -1.70
N ILE A 126 6.03 -17.57 -2.00
CA ILE A 126 7.22 -17.56 -2.86
C ILE A 126 6.78 -17.79 -4.30
N TYR A 127 7.06 -16.83 -5.17
CA TYR A 127 6.79 -16.95 -6.60
C TYR A 127 7.99 -17.56 -7.32
N THR A 128 7.77 -18.67 -8.02
CA THR A 128 8.75 -19.33 -8.89
C THR A 128 8.25 -19.21 -10.34
N PRO A 129 8.91 -18.39 -11.19
CA PRO A 129 8.47 -18.15 -12.57
C PRO A 129 8.71 -19.33 -13.52
N GLU A 130 9.66 -20.20 -13.19
CA GLU A 130 10.09 -21.32 -14.03
C GLU A 130 9.23 -22.57 -13.78
N GLU A 131 8.68 -23.16 -14.85
CA GLU A 131 7.94 -24.42 -14.77
C GLU A 131 8.86 -25.56 -14.31
N GLY A 132 8.52 -26.18 -13.18
CA GLY A 132 9.29 -27.29 -12.61
C GLY A 132 10.18 -26.93 -11.42
N VAL A 133 10.30 -25.65 -11.07
CA VAL A 133 10.99 -25.22 -9.84
C VAL A 133 10.03 -25.27 -8.65
N LYS A 134 10.42 -25.97 -7.58
CA LYS A 134 9.67 -26.04 -6.33
C LYS A 134 10.41 -25.27 -5.24
N ALA A 135 9.73 -24.33 -4.59
CA ALA A 135 10.27 -23.60 -3.45
C ALA A 135 9.72 -24.15 -2.13
N GLU A 136 10.60 -24.44 -1.20
CA GLU A 136 10.28 -24.79 0.19
C GLU A 136 10.94 -23.78 1.12
N PHE A 137 10.28 -23.40 2.20
CA PHE A 137 10.86 -22.48 3.19
C PHE A 137 10.73 -23.03 4.60
N PHE A 138 11.75 -22.74 5.41
CA PHE A 138 11.79 -23.12 6.81
C PHE A 138 12.33 -21.96 7.65
N GLU A 139 11.74 -21.76 8.83
CA GLU A 139 12.25 -20.82 9.82
C GLU A 139 13.25 -21.55 10.73
N THR A 140 14.47 -21.05 10.82
CA THR A 140 15.51 -21.68 11.65
C THR A 140 15.60 -20.99 13.00
N SER A 141 15.21 -21.69 14.07
CA SER A 141 15.54 -21.34 15.45
C SER A 141 16.80 -22.11 15.88
N PRO A 142 17.85 -21.49 16.46
CA PRO A 142 17.91 -20.19 17.13
C PRO A 142 18.46 -19.02 16.30
N ALA A 143 18.60 -19.14 14.98
CA ALA A 143 19.30 -18.17 14.13
C ALA A 143 18.41 -17.04 13.55
N GLU A 144 17.12 -16.98 13.91
CA GLU A 144 16.14 -16.01 13.38
C GLU A 144 16.23 -15.77 11.86
N GLY A 145 16.51 -16.84 11.10
CA GLY A 145 16.70 -16.80 9.65
C GLY A 145 15.62 -17.56 8.90
N THR A 146 15.12 -16.99 7.81
CA THR A 146 14.27 -17.70 6.85
C THR A 146 15.18 -18.33 5.78
N VAL A 147 15.15 -19.65 5.68
CA VAL A 147 15.87 -20.38 4.62
C VAL A 147 14.88 -20.73 3.52
N ILE A 148 15.17 -20.34 2.29
CA ILE A 148 14.39 -20.67 1.09
C ILE A 148 15.20 -21.65 0.25
N VAL A 149 14.67 -22.84 0.03
CA VAL A 149 15.28 -23.89 -0.78
C VAL A 149 14.55 -23.99 -2.12
N LEU A 150 15.28 -23.84 -3.22
CA LEU A 150 14.76 -23.98 -4.57
C LEU A 150 15.22 -25.31 -5.17
N ASN A 151 14.27 -26.19 -5.48
CA ASN A 151 14.50 -27.47 -6.13
C ASN A 151 14.15 -27.36 -7.62
N GLY A 152 14.98 -27.91 -8.50
CA GLY A 152 14.75 -27.90 -9.95
C GLY A 152 15.42 -26.75 -10.72
N VAL A 153 16.31 -25.99 -10.08
CA VAL A 153 17.17 -25.02 -10.75
C VAL A 153 18.34 -25.71 -11.45
N ALA A 154 18.76 -25.20 -12.61
CA ALA A 154 19.94 -25.68 -13.29
C ALA A 154 21.19 -25.49 -12.41
N ALA A 155 22.11 -26.45 -12.45
CA ALA A 155 23.38 -26.32 -11.75
C ALA A 155 24.13 -25.08 -12.26
N ILE A 156 24.67 -24.30 -11.32
CA ILE A 156 25.55 -23.18 -11.65
C ILE A 156 26.82 -23.77 -12.28
N PRO A 157 27.21 -23.36 -13.50
CA PRO A 157 28.44 -23.84 -14.13
C PRO A 157 29.66 -23.31 -13.37
N ASP A 158 30.74 -24.10 -13.32
CA ASP A 158 31.96 -23.74 -12.58
C ASP A 158 32.62 -22.45 -13.10
N ASP A 159 32.32 -22.06 -14.34
CA ASP A 159 32.83 -20.85 -15.00
C ASP A 159 31.98 -19.60 -14.66
N PHE A 160 30.97 -19.72 -13.80
CA PHE A 160 30.09 -18.63 -13.43
C PHE A 160 30.76 -17.67 -12.45
N GLU A 161 31.02 -16.44 -12.89
CA GLU A 161 31.45 -15.35 -12.03
C GLU A 161 30.26 -14.58 -11.45
N VAL A 162 30.22 -14.43 -10.13
CA VAL A 162 29.22 -13.60 -9.45
C VAL A 162 29.61 -12.13 -9.64
N PRO A 163 28.79 -11.29 -10.27
CA PRO A 163 29.13 -9.89 -10.47
C PRO A 163 29.18 -9.14 -9.12
N ASP A 164 30.11 -8.20 -8.99
CA ASP A 164 30.34 -7.37 -7.78
C ASP A 164 29.08 -6.65 -7.27
N THR A 165 28.04 -6.51 -8.08
CA THR A 165 26.75 -5.94 -7.69
C THR A 165 25.93 -6.84 -6.76
N ALA A 166 26.27 -8.11 -6.62
CA ALA A 166 25.55 -9.08 -5.80
C ALA A 166 26.08 -9.19 -4.35
N SER A 167 27.30 -8.70 -4.08
CA SER A 167 27.82 -8.57 -2.72
C SER A 167 27.51 -7.16 -2.20
N LEU A 168 26.57 -7.06 -1.26
CA LEU A 168 26.52 -5.87 -0.40
C LEU A 168 27.70 -5.98 0.55
N ASP A 169 28.84 -5.43 0.14
CA ASP A 169 30.01 -5.31 1.00
C ASP A 169 29.62 -4.40 2.19
N PRO A 170 29.54 -4.90 3.43
CA PRO A 170 29.11 -4.09 4.57
C PRO A 170 30.12 -2.98 4.92
N ALA A 171 31.24 -2.90 4.23
CA ALA A 171 32.30 -1.92 4.42
C ALA A 171 32.26 -0.73 3.43
N GLY A 172 31.20 -0.58 2.64
CA GLY A 172 31.03 0.50 1.66
C GLY A 172 30.64 1.87 2.27
N ALA A 173 31.42 2.36 3.23
CA ALA A 173 31.37 3.76 3.68
C ALA A 173 32.78 4.34 3.72
N GLN A 174 33.38 4.57 2.54
CA GLN A 174 34.08 5.81 2.16
C GLN A 174 35.01 5.59 0.95
N GLY A 175 34.90 6.50 -0.03
CA GLY A 175 36.06 6.98 -0.79
C GLY A 175 36.19 6.51 -2.24
N VAL A 176 35.62 7.28 -3.16
CA VAL A 176 36.19 7.55 -4.50
C VAL A 176 37.03 8.84 -4.31
N PRO A 177 38.19 9.11 -4.96
CA PRO A 177 38.53 8.79 -6.36
C PRO A 177 40.01 8.45 -6.69
N GLY A 178 40.25 8.05 -7.93
CA GLY A 178 41.37 8.64 -8.69
C GLY A 178 42.46 7.69 -9.19
N ASP A 179 42.36 7.40 -10.49
CA ASP A 179 43.43 7.51 -11.50
C ASP A 179 44.65 6.57 -11.43
N GLY A 180 45.00 6.02 -12.59
CA GLY A 180 46.35 5.54 -12.87
C GLY A 180 46.51 4.07 -13.26
N SER A 181 46.80 3.90 -14.55
CA SER A 181 47.87 3.03 -15.05
C SER A 181 47.54 1.57 -15.43
N ALA A 182 47.18 1.41 -16.70
CA ALA A 182 47.86 0.56 -17.68
C ALA A 182 48.53 -0.76 -17.21
N ALA A 183 47.96 -1.89 -17.65
CA ALA A 183 48.75 -3.01 -18.16
C ALA A 183 49.41 -2.56 -19.49
N PRO A 184 50.57 -3.10 -19.97
CA PRO A 184 50.80 -4.55 -20.10
C PRO A 184 52.27 -5.03 -20.04
N THR A 185 52.49 -6.30 -20.41
CA THR A 185 53.74 -6.99 -20.80
C THR A 185 54.69 -7.42 -19.68
N ALA A 186 55.47 -8.52 -19.76
CA ALA A 186 55.53 -9.78 -20.51
C ALA A 186 56.80 -10.49 -19.97
N SER A 187 56.96 -11.79 -20.26
CA SER A 187 58.25 -12.53 -20.27
C SER A 187 58.86 -12.94 -18.90
N VAL A 188 59.56 -14.06 -18.69
CA VAL A 188 59.86 -15.33 -19.39
C VAL A 188 60.84 -16.11 -18.46
N LEU A 189 60.85 -17.45 -18.59
CA LEU A 189 61.91 -18.42 -18.23
C LEU A 189 62.36 -18.64 -16.76
N THR A 190 62.10 -19.87 -16.29
CA THR A 190 63.01 -20.94 -15.76
C THR A 190 64.46 -20.59 -15.38
N PRO A 191 65.06 -21.32 -14.42
CA PRO A 191 65.43 -22.75 -14.59
C PRO A 191 64.71 -23.74 -13.67
#